data_AF-A0A2D8LW34-F1
#
_entry.id   AF-A0A2D8LW34-F1
#
_cell.length_a   1.000
_cell.length_b   1.000
_cell.length_c   1.000
_cell.angle_alpha   90.00
_cell.angle_beta   90.00
_cell.angle_gamma   90.00
#
_symmetry.space_group_name_H-M   'P 1'
#
loop_
_entity.id
_entity.type
_entity.pdbx_description
1 polymer ?
#
loop_
_entity_poly.entity_id
_entity_poly.type
_entity_poly.pdbx_seq_one_letter_code
_entity_poly.pdbx_strand_id
1 'polypeptide(L)'
;MSYFTADNLETAHEIISRYPRKKSALIPLLHLAQEQEGWVTDDAMRQIAELTDTTPAEVKGTGSFYEMFKFHPVGTYMINVCTNLACQLLGGEELLAHAEEALGIKAGGTTADGMFTIEDVECIAACTEAPCLQVNYRYKLRLTTDDLDQLIDDIRNGRATDIPEHGTLGLVRQHIPAGAGAGIVAPEQATERPVWLARNDTADEGGEA
;
A
#
# COMPACT_ATOMS: atom_id res chain seq x y z
N MET A 1 6.60 -7.69 24.90
CA MET A 1 7.56 -7.97 23.81
C MET A 1 7.23 -7.02 22.68
N SER A 2 8.23 -6.48 21.98
CA SER A 2 8.01 -5.64 20.78
C SER A 2 7.36 -6.49 19.68
N TYR A 3 6.32 -5.99 19.02
CA TYR A 3 5.69 -6.66 17.87
C TYR A 3 6.57 -6.57 16.61
N PHE A 4 7.13 -5.39 16.31
CA PHE A 4 8.08 -5.21 15.24
C PHE A 4 9.39 -5.97 15.52
N THR A 5 9.93 -6.58 14.45
CA THR A 5 11.31 -7.07 14.44
C THR A 5 12.29 -5.92 14.69
N ALA A 6 13.53 -6.23 15.06
CA ALA A 6 14.54 -5.20 15.30
C ALA A 6 14.72 -4.25 14.10
N ASP A 7 14.80 -4.81 12.90
CA ASP A 7 14.97 -4.05 11.65
C ASP A 7 13.73 -3.19 11.31
N ASN A 8 12.53 -3.73 11.54
CA ASN A 8 11.30 -2.96 11.34
C ASN A 8 11.11 -1.90 12.42
N LEU A 9 11.60 -2.11 13.64
CA LEU A 9 11.56 -1.09 14.69
C LEU A 9 12.50 0.09 14.35
N GLU A 10 13.69 -0.19 13.82
CA GLU A 10 14.58 0.86 13.28
C GLU A 10 13.90 1.63 12.14
N THR A 11 13.29 0.90 11.20
CA THR A 11 12.52 1.49 10.09
C THR A 11 11.36 2.35 10.60
N ALA A 12 10.65 1.91 11.63
CA ALA A 12 9.55 2.65 12.24
C ALA A 12 10.04 3.99 12.83
N HIS A 13 11.19 3.98 13.53
CA HIS A 13 11.80 5.20 14.02
C HIS A 13 12.24 6.14 12.89
N GLU A 14 12.80 5.61 11.81
CA GLU A 14 13.13 6.40 10.62
C GLU A 14 11.89 7.05 10.02
N ILE A 15 10.80 6.30 9.84
CA ILE A 15 9.52 6.79 9.33
C ILE A 15 8.99 7.94 10.19
N ILE A 16 8.98 7.76 11.52
CA ILE A 16 8.51 8.78 12.47
C ILE A 16 9.34 10.06 12.37
N SER A 17 10.66 9.94 12.18
CA SER A 17 11.57 11.10 12.10
C SER A 17 11.30 12.03 10.92
N ARG A 18 10.54 11.56 9.91
CA ARG A 18 10.18 12.33 8.71
C ARG A 18 9.10 13.36 8.97
N TYR A 19 8.43 13.31 10.13
CA TYR A 19 7.29 14.15 10.45
C TYR A 19 7.53 15.02 11.67
N PRO A 20 7.04 16.28 11.68
CA PRO A 20 7.08 17.13 12.88
C PRO A 20 6.21 16.60 14.02
N ARG A 21 5.14 15.85 13.69
CA ARG A 21 4.23 15.22 14.65
C ARG A 21 4.24 13.72 14.43
N LYS A 22 4.51 12.94 15.48
CA LYS A 22 4.62 11.48 15.37
C LYS A 22 3.35 10.82 14.85
N LYS A 23 2.17 11.32 15.22
CA LYS A 23 0.87 10.85 14.71
C LYS A 23 0.76 10.89 13.18
N SER A 24 1.49 11.76 12.49
CA SER A 24 1.47 11.81 11.02
C SER A 24 2.11 10.58 10.36
N ALA A 25 2.85 9.76 11.12
CA ALA A 25 3.46 8.53 10.66
C ALA A 25 2.53 7.30 10.71
N LEU A 26 1.25 7.44 11.10
CA LEU A 26 0.34 6.30 11.26
C LEU A 26 0.19 5.44 9.99
N ILE A 27 -0.08 6.05 8.84
CA ILE A 27 -0.29 5.35 7.56
C ILE A 27 0.94 4.52 7.14
N PRO A 28 2.17 5.08 7.07
CA PRO A 28 3.34 4.28 6.71
C PRO A 28 3.68 3.20 7.76
N LEU A 29 3.42 3.43 9.05
CA LEU A 29 3.62 2.41 10.08
C LEU A 29 2.62 1.24 9.96
N LEU A 30 1.37 1.52 9.57
CA LEU A 30 0.37 0.49 9.29
C LEU A 30 0.79 -0.38 8.09
N HIS A 31 1.34 0.24 7.03
CA HIS A 31 1.90 -0.52 5.91
C HIS A 31 3.09 -1.39 6.34
N LEU A 32 3.97 -0.88 7.21
CA LEU A 32 5.10 -1.65 7.73
C LEU A 32 4.65 -2.87 8.57
N ALA A 33 3.59 -2.72 9.36
CA ALA A 33 3.00 -3.84 10.10
C ALA A 33 2.40 -4.88 9.14
N GLN A 34 1.65 -4.43 8.13
CA GLN A 34 1.06 -5.32 7.14
C GLN A 34 2.10 -6.02 6.27
N GLU A 35 3.25 -5.39 5.99
CA GLU A 35 4.39 -6.03 5.32
C GLU A 35 4.98 -7.17 6.16
N GLN A 36 4.96 -7.05 7.49
CA GLN A 36 5.53 -8.06 8.40
C GLN A 36 4.63 -9.31 8.56
N GLU A 37 3.31 -9.13 8.65
CA GLU A 37 2.38 -10.24 8.94
C GLU A 37 1.25 -10.45 7.93
N GLY A 38 1.18 -9.64 6.86
CA GLY A 38 0.10 -9.69 5.87
C GLY A 38 -1.17 -8.93 6.28
N TRP A 39 -1.31 -8.58 7.55
CA TRP A 39 -2.44 -7.80 8.10
C TRP A 39 -2.02 -7.05 9.37
N VAL A 40 -2.86 -6.11 9.82
CA VAL A 40 -2.62 -5.27 10.99
C VAL A 40 -3.25 -5.91 12.23
N THR A 41 -2.42 -6.50 13.08
CA THR A 41 -2.84 -7.17 14.33
C THR A 41 -3.13 -6.20 15.47
N ASP A 42 -3.79 -6.68 16.52
CA ASP A 42 -3.98 -5.90 17.75
C ASP A 42 -2.65 -5.49 18.42
N ASP A 43 -1.64 -6.37 18.36
CA ASP A 43 -0.31 -6.08 18.90
C ASP A 43 0.43 -5.03 18.06
N ALA A 44 0.28 -5.08 16.74
CA ALA A 44 0.76 -4.02 15.85
C ALA A 44 0.15 -2.67 16.20
N MET A 45 -1.19 -2.61 16.36
CA MET A 45 -1.88 -1.38 16.71
C MET A 45 -1.45 -0.81 18.07
N ARG A 46 -1.21 -1.69 19.07
CA ARG A 46 -0.69 -1.27 20.38
C ARG A 46 0.69 -0.65 20.28
N GLN A 47 1.60 -1.31 19.56
CA GLN A 47 2.95 -0.79 19.43
C GLN A 47 3.02 0.49 18.60
N ILE A 48 2.27 0.56 17.49
CA ILE A 48 2.17 1.79 16.69
C ILE A 48 1.67 2.95 17.57
N ALA A 49 0.64 2.70 18.40
CA ALA A 49 0.10 3.71 19.30
C ALA A 49 1.14 4.23 20.32
N GLU A 50 1.94 3.33 20.91
CA GLU A 50 3.06 3.71 21.78
C GLU A 50 4.11 4.56 21.07
N LEU A 51 4.47 4.19 19.83
CA LEU A 51 5.47 4.91 19.04
C LEU A 51 5.00 6.30 18.61
N THR A 52 3.70 6.48 18.38
CA THR A 52 3.13 7.74 17.84
C THR A 52 2.50 8.65 18.89
N ASP A 53 2.59 8.30 20.18
CA ASP A 53 1.91 8.99 21.29
C ASP A 53 0.38 9.09 21.07
N THR A 54 -0.25 8.00 20.62
CA THR A 54 -1.70 7.89 20.37
C THR A 54 -2.31 6.70 21.10
N THR A 55 -3.62 6.46 20.92
CA THR A 55 -4.29 5.25 21.42
C THR A 55 -4.48 4.20 20.31
N PRO A 56 -4.58 2.89 20.66
CA PRO A 56 -4.90 1.85 19.66
C PRO A 56 -6.23 2.10 18.94
N ALA A 57 -7.19 2.75 19.62
CA ALA A 57 -8.46 3.14 19.03
C ALA A 57 -8.30 4.22 17.93
N GLU A 58 -7.41 5.20 18.12
CA GLU A 58 -7.08 6.18 17.09
C GLU A 58 -6.32 5.56 15.91
N VAL A 59 -5.43 4.59 16.18
CA VAL A 59 -4.75 3.83 15.13
C VAL A 59 -5.78 3.09 14.28
N LYS A 60 -6.67 2.33 14.93
CA LYS A 60 -7.75 1.59 14.25
C LYS A 60 -8.70 2.52 13.51
N GLY A 61 -9.13 3.62 14.13
CA GLY A 61 -10.04 4.59 13.51
C GLY A 61 -9.43 5.28 12.28
N THR A 62 -8.12 5.52 12.28
CA THR A 62 -7.40 6.04 11.12
C THR A 62 -7.27 4.97 10.04
N GLY A 63 -6.81 3.78 10.41
CA GLY A 63 -6.55 2.70 9.46
C GLY A 63 -7.82 2.12 8.83
N SER A 64 -8.92 2.00 9.56
CA SER A 64 -10.18 1.44 9.05
C SER A 64 -10.85 2.31 7.97
N PHE A 65 -10.42 3.57 7.82
CA PHE A 65 -10.86 4.43 6.74
C PHE A 65 -10.24 4.01 5.38
N TYR A 66 -9.06 3.40 5.41
CA TYR A 66 -8.33 2.99 4.20
C TYR A 66 -8.50 1.50 3.98
N GLU A 67 -9.20 1.14 2.90
CA GLU A 67 -9.50 -0.24 2.51
C GLU A 67 -8.26 -1.15 2.32
N MET A 68 -7.11 -0.53 2.02
CA MET A 68 -5.83 -1.23 1.86
C MET A 68 -5.35 -1.94 3.13
N PHE A 69 -5.80 -1.53 4.32
CA PHE A 69 -5.41 -2.15 5.57
C PHE A 69 -6.36 -3.25 5.99
N LYS A 70 -5.81 -4.46 6.16
CA LYS A 70 -6.57 -5.63 6.59
C LYS A 70 -6.45 -5.78 8.10
N PHE A 71 -7.58 -5.90 8.78
CA PHE A 71 -7.67 -6.08 10.24
C PHE A 71 -8.15 -7.48 10.61
N HIS A 72 -8.01 -8.41 9.67
CA HIS A 72 -8.21 -9.84 9.82
C HIS A 72 -7.12 -10.56 9.02
N PRO A 73 -6.82 -11.83 9.34
CA PRO A 73 -5.93 -12.63 8.52
C PRO A 73 -6.39 -12.66 7.06
N VAL A 74 -5.43 -12.57 6.16
CA VAL A 74 -5.59 -12.75 4.71
C VAL A 74 -4.53 -13.73 4.22
N GLY A 75 -4.67 -14.18 2.99
CA GLY A 75 -3.71 -15.04 2.34
C GLY A 75 -2.37 -14.35 2.13
N THR A 76 -1.35 -15.17 1.87
CA THR A 76 0.01 -14.69 1.57
C THR A 76 0.04 -13.76 0.34
N TYR A 77 -0.83 -14.02 -0.63
CA TYR A 77 -0.99 -13.27 -1.87
C TYR A 77 -2.43 -12.75 -2.00
N MET A 78 -2.58 -11.43 -1.96
CA MET A 78 -3.84 -10.75 -2.26
C MET A 78 -3.93 -10.45 -3.75
N ILE A 79 -4.93 -11.01 -4.42
CA ILE A 79 -5.27 -10.76 -5.82
C ILE A 79 -6.42 -9.75 -5.86
N ASN A 80 -6.10 -8.52 -6.26
CA ASN A 80 -7.04 -7.40 -6.33
C ASN A 80 -7.42 -7.14 -7.78
N VAL A 81 -8.61 -7.59 -8.20
CA VAL A 81 -9.07 -7.49 -9.59
C VAL A 81 -9.86 -6.20 -9.78
N CYS A 82 -9.43 -5.36 -10.73
CA CYS A 82 -10.15 -4.11 -11.04
C CYS A 82 -11.45 -4.43 -11.80
N THR A 83 -12.58 -4.05 -11.23
CA THR A 83 -13.92 -4.22 -11.84
C THR A 83 -14.55 -2.89 -12.25
N ASN A 84 -13.79 -1.78 -12.20
CA ASN A 84 -14.29 -0.47 -12.61
C ASN A 84 -14.30 -0.32 -14.15
N LEU A 85 -14.96 0.74 -14.63
CA LEU A 85 -15.47 0.93 -16.00
C LEU A 85 -14.58 0.43 -17.14
N ALA A 86 -13.31 0.84 -17.18
CA ALA A 86 -12.42 0.44 -18.28
C ALA A 86 -12.13 -1.07 -18.29
N CYS A 87 -11.93 -1.67 -17.11
CA CYS A 87 -11.74 -3.11 -16.97
C CYS A 87 -13.05 -3.85 -17.20
N GLN A 88 -14.17 -3.35 -16.68
CA GLN A 88 -15.50 -3.93 -16.89
C GLN A 88 -15.84 -4.04 -18.39
N LEU A 89 -15.61 -2.98 -19.18
CA LEU A 89 -15.83 -3.00 -20.62
C LEU A 89 -14.94 -3.99 -21.39
N LEU A 90 -13.83 -4.45 -20.79
CA LEU A 90 -12.82 -5.31 -21.40
C LEU A 90 -12.72 -6.68 -20.72
N GLY A 91 -13.70 -7.07 -19.90
CA GLY A 91 -13.76 -8.41 -19.34
C GLY A 91 -13.31 -8.55 -17.88
N GLY A 92 -13.27 -7.47 -17.10
CA GLY A 92 -12.78 -7.47 -15.72
C GLY A 92 -13.65 -8.29 -14.75
N GLU A 93 -14.98 -8.30 -14.95
CA GLU A 93 -15.89 -9.13 -14.14
C GLU A 93 -15.71 -10.61 -14.49
N GLU A 94 -15.53 -10.93 -15.77
CA GLU A 94 -15.24 -12.27 -16.26
C GLU A 94 -13.89 -12.77 -15.72
N LEU A 95 -12.88 -11.91 -15.65
CA LEU A 95 -11.58 -12.22 -15.06
C LEU A 95 -11.71 -12.51 -13.55
N LEU A 96 -12.51 -11.73 -12.83
CA LEU A 96 -12.80 -11.99 -11.41
C LEU A 96 -13.53 -13.32 -11.24
N ALA A 97 -14.58 -13.58 -12.03
CA ALA A 97 -15.35 -14.82 -11.96
C ALA A 97 -14.47 -16.05 -12.26
N HIS A 98 -13.55 -15.93 -13.22
CA HIS A 98 -12.56 -16.97 -13.52
C HIS A 98 -11.61 -17.19 -12.34
N ALA A 99 -11.11 -16.12 -11.70
CA ALA A 99 -10.28 -16.23 -10.51
C ALA A 99 -10.99 -16.97 -9.36
N GLU A 100 -12.27 -16.66 -9.14
CA GLU A 100 -13.11 -17.31 -8.12
C GLU A 100 -13.28 -18.81 -8.41
N GLU A 101 -13.51 -19.19 -9.67
CA GLU A 101 -13.61 -20.59 -10.09
C GLU A 101 -12.29 -21.33 -9.91
N ALA A 102 -11.19 -20.77 -10.41
CA ALA A 102 -9.86 -21.37 -10.36
C ALA A 102 -9.36 -21.62 -8.92
N LEU A 103 -9.68 -20.71 -8.00
CA LEU A 103 -9.27 -20.80 -6.59
C LEU A 103 -10.34 -21.43 -5.67
N GLY A 104 -11.57 -21.63 -6.16
CA GLY A 104 -12.67 -22.22 -5.40
C GLY A 104 -13.16 -21.36 -4.24
N ILE A 105 -12.99 -20.04 -4.33
CA ILE A 105 -13.38 -19.04 -3.32
C ILE A 105 -14.12 -17.88 -3.98
N LYS A 106 -14.79 -17.04 -3.18
CA LYS A 106 -15.41 -15.79 -3.65
C LYS A 106 -14.57 -14.58 -3.28
N ALA A 107 -14.80 -13.44 -3.92
CA ALA A 107 -14.23 -12.16 -3.51
C ALA A 107 -14.49 -11.91 -2.00
N GLY A 108 -13.46 -11.45 -1.29
CA GLY A 108 -13.37 -11.40 0.17
C GLY A 108 -12.99 -12.72 0.85
N GLY A 109 -12.93 -13.82 0.11
CA GLY A 109 -12.55 -15.15 0.59
C GLY A 109 -11.05 -15.41 0.55
N THR A 110 -10.60 -16.38 1.34
CA THR A 110 -9.21 -16.86 1.37
C THR A 110 -9.18 -18.37 1.18
N THR A 111 -8.23 -18.88 0.40
CA THR A 111 -8.07 -20.31 0.16
C THR A 111 -7.72 -21.06 1.45
N ALA A 112 -8.11 -22.34 1.54
CA ALA A 112 -7.94 -23.15 2.76
C ALA A 112 -6.47 -23.37 3.16
N ASP A 113 -5.55 -23.26 2.20
CA ASP A 113 -4.09 -23.31 2.41
C ASP A 113 -3.50 -21.97 2.89
N GLY A 114 -4.31 -20.90 2.99
CA GLY A 114 -3.85 -19.57 3.38
C GLY A 114 -3.00 -18.86 2.33
N MET A 115 -2.98 -19.35 1.09
CA MET A 115 -2.10 -18.81 0.06
C MET A 115 -2.69 -17.60 -0.66
N PHE A 116 -3.98 -17.63 -1.01
CA PHE A 116 -4.62 -16.59 -1.83
C PHE A 116 -5.84 -15.98 -1.16
N THR A 117 -5.96 -14.66 -1.24
CA THR A 117 -7.21 -13.91 -1.02
C THR A 117 -7.56 -13.18 -2.30
N ILE A 118 -8.83 -13.19 -2.68
CA ILE A 118 -9.31 -12.43 -3.86
C ILE A 118 -10.16 -11.27 -3.36
N GLU A 119 -10.00 -10.09 -3.94
CA GLU A 119 -10.89 -8.95 -3.77
C GLU A 119 -11.27 -8.37 -5.12
N ASP A 120 -12.53 -7.99 -5.27
CA ASP A 120 -12.94 -7.03 -6.27
C ASP A 120 -12.56 -5.64 -5.77
N VAL A 121 -11.82 -4.89 -6.59
CA VAL A 121 -11.38 -3.55 -6.23
C VAL A 121 -11.81 -2.53 -7.25
N GLU A 122 -11.92 -1.30 -6.77
CA GLU A 122 -12.16 -0.14 -7.61
C GLU A 122 -10.96 0.18 -8.53
N CYS A 123 -11.05 1.31 -9.23
CA CYS A 123 -10.04 1.72 -10.20
C CYS A 123 -8.61 1.75 -9.62
N ILE A 124 -7.73 0.90 -10.15
CA ILE A 124 -6.29 0.86 -9.83
C ILE A 124 -5.44 1.77 -10.75
N ALA A 125 -6.06 2.69 -11.48
CA ALA A 125 -5.40 3.68 -12.35
C ALA A 125 -4.55 3.13 -13.51
N ALA A 126 -4.84 1.92 -13.99
CA ALA A 126 -4.18 1.30 -15.15
C ALA A 126 -5.14 1.13 -16.35
N CYS A 127 -6.03 2.12 -16.57
CA CYS A 127 -7.14 2.01 -17.52
C CYS A 127 -6.72 1.74 -18.98
N THR A 128 -5.56 2.24 -19.42
CA THR A 128 -5.03 1.99 -20.77
C THR A 128 -4.51 0.57 -20.97
N GLU A 129 -4.39 -0.17 -19.87
CA GLU A 129 -3.79 -1.50 -19.77
C GLU A 129 -4.82 -2.54 -19.29
N ALA A 130 -6.10 -2.21 -19.38
CA ALA A 130 -7.19 -3.06 -18.97
C ALA A 130 -7.36 -4.31 -19.89
N PRO A 131 -7.91 -5.42 -19.36
CA PRO A 131 -8.23 -5.64 -17.95
C PRO A 131 -6.94 -5.88 -17.14
N CYS A 132 -6.95 -5.45 -15.88
CA CYS A 132 -5.75 -5.46 -15.03
C CYS A 132 -6.10 -5.77 -13.58
N LEU A 133 -5.11 -6.30 -12.86
CA LEU A 133 -5.19 -6.60 -11.43
C LEU A 133 -3.87 -6.27 -10.74
N GLN A 134 -3.87 -6.36 -9.41
CA GLN A 134 -2.64 -6.35 -8.62
C GLN A 134 -2.51 -7.63 -7.81
N VAL A 135 -1.28 -8.12 -7.65
CA VAL A 135 -0.95 -9.10 -6.62
C VAL A 135 0.06 -8.49 -5.66
N ASN A 136 -0.30 -8.33 -4.39
CA ASN A 136 0.56 -7.67 -3.38
C ASN A 136 1.20 -6.36 -3.90
N TYR A 137 0.36 -5.51 -4.50
CA TYR A 137 0.72 -4.22 -5.12
C TYR A 137 1.61 -4.30 -6.38
N ARG A 138 1.82 -5.48 -6.97
CA ARG A 138 2.45 -5.63 -8.29
C ARG A 138 1.38 -5.67 -9.37
N TYR A 139 1.41 -4.71 -10.29
CA TYR A 139 0.49 -4.65 -11.42
C TYR A 139 0.71 -5.83 -12.36
N LYS A 140 -0.41 -6.41 -12.81
CA LYS A 140 -0.47 -7.38 -13.91
C LYS A 140 -1.48 -6.83 -14.91
N LEU A 141 -1.00 -6.62 -16.13
CA LEU A 141 -1.61 -5.74 -17.13
C LEU A 141 -2.06 -6.54 -18.35
N ARG A 142 -3.13 -6.09 -19.01
CA ARG A 142 -3.70 -6.71 -20.23
C ARG A 142 -3.91 -8.21 -20.10
N LEU A 143 -4.46 -8.64 -18.97
CA LEU A 143 -4.58 -10.06 -18.66
C LEU A 143 -5.69 -10.75 -19.45
N THR A 144 -5.43 -11.97 -19.85
CA THR A 144 -6.45 -12.95 -20.21
C THR A 144 -6.70 -13.92 -19.04
N THR A 145 -7.72 -14.78 -19.15
CA THR A 145 -7.96 -15.86 -18.19
C THR A 145 -6.79 -16.85 -18.13
N ASP A 146 -6.18 -17.15 -19.28
CA ASP A 146 -5.01 -18.04 -19.38
C ASP A 146 -3.80 -17.43 -18.68
N ASP A 147 -3.58 -16.11 -18.82
CA ASP A 147 -2.50 -15.40 -18.12
C ASP A 147 -2.72 -15.42 -16.59
N LEU A 148 -3.97 -15.34 -16.13
CA LEU A 148 -4.32 -15.44 -14.72
C LEU A 148 -4.05 -16.85 -14.17
N ASP A 149 -4.42 -17.91 -14.91
CA ASP A 149 -4.14 -19.29 -14.51
C ASP A 149 -2.62 -19.52 -14.40
N GLN A 150 -1.86 -19.03 -15.37
CA GLN A 150 -0.41 -19.11 -15.35
C GLN A 150 0.18 -18.33 -14.17
N LEU A 151 -0.35 -17.14 -13.86
CA LEU A 151 0.06 -16.34 -12.71
C LEU A 151 -0.18 -17.07 -11.39
N ILE A 152 -1.36 -17.69 -11.22
CA ILE A 152 -1.69 -18.47 -10.02
C ILE A 152 -0.75 -19.67 -9.89
N ASP A 153 -0.50 -20.40 -10.98
CA ASP A 153 0.41 -21.55 -10.98
C ASP A 153 1.86 -21.11 -10.70
N ASP A 154 2.31 -20.00 -11.26
CA ASP A 154 3.64 -19.45 -11.00
C ASP A 154 3.81 -19.05 -9.53
N ILE A 155 2.79 -18.46 -8.91
CA ILE A 155 2.82 -18.14 -7.48
C ILE A 155 2.85 -19.43 -6.64
N ARG A 156 1.96 -20.41 -6.94
CA ARG A 156 1.91 -21.71 -6.24
C ARG A 156 3.23 -22.45 -6.24
N ASN A 157 3.96 -22.37 -7.34
CA ASN A 157 5.22 -23.07 -7.54
C ASN A 157 6.45 -22.20 -7.25
N GLY A 158 6.29 -20.99 -6.70
CA GLY A 158 7.39 -20.09 -6.35
C GLY A 158 8.19 -19.57 -7.55
N ARG A 159 7.59 -19.54 -8.74
CA ARG A 159 8.19 -19.00 -9.97
C ARG A 159 7.98 -17.49 -10.14
N ALA A 160 6.98 -16.92 -9.46
CA ALA A 160 6.68 -15.49 -9.51
C ALA A 160 7.61 -14.67 -8.60
N THR A 161 8.88 -14.49 -9.01
CA THR A 161 9.92 -13.87 -8.16
C THR A 161 9.79 -12.36 -7.96
N ASP A 162 8.95 -11.68 -8.75
CA ASP A 162 8.75 -10.22 -8.67
C ASP A 162 7.68 -9.81 -7.65
N ILE A 163 6.92 -10.79 -7.13
CA ILE A 163 5.82 -10.58 -6.19
C ILE A 163 6.30 -10.96 -4.79
N PRO A 164 6.38 -9.99 -3.85
CA PRO A 164 6.76 -10.30 -2.48
C PRO A 164 5.65 -11.07 -1.75
N GLU A 165 6.04 -11.86 -0.75
CA GLU A 165 5.12 -12.34 0.27
C GLU A 165 4.61 -11.14 1.07
N HIS A 166 3.30 -11.02 1.18
CA HIS A 166 2.64 -9.82 1.71
C HIS A 166 2.99 -8.53 0.93
N GLY A 167 2.14 -7.51 1.06
CA GLY A 167 2.25 -6.31 0.23
C GLY A 167 3.36 -5.36 0.67
N THR A 168 4.54 -5.41 0.04
CA THR A 168 5.54 -4.32 0.13
C THR A 168 5.24 -3.23 -0.91
N LEU A 169 4.86 -2.03 -0.45
CA LEU A 169 4.53 -0.89 -1.33
C LEU A 169 5.72 -0.43 -2.17
N GLY A 170 6.90 -0.30 -1.56
CA GLY A 170 8.11 0.20 -2.21
C GLY A 170 9.15 -0.89 -2.40
N LEU A 171 9.63 -1.08 -3.63
CA LEU A 171 10.78 -1.95 -3.90
C LEU A 171 12.09 -1.38 -3.35
N VAL A 172 12.14 -0.07 -3.15
CA VAL A 172 13.29 0.65 -2.62
C VAL A 172 12.84 1.50 -1.45
N ARG A 173 13.43 1.27 -0.27
CA ARG A 173 13.22 2.15 0.88
C ARG A 173 14.06 3.40 0.68
N GLN A 174 13.38 4.54 0.55
CA GLN A 174 14.06 5.83 0.41
C GLN A 174 14.76 6.18 1.73
N HIS A 175 16.07 6.39 1.67
CA HIS A 175 16.84 7.01 2.74
C HIS A 175 16.91 8.52 2.51
N ILE A 176 16.50 9.31 3.52
CA ILE A 176 16.53 10.77 3.45
C ILE A 176 17.68 11.26 4.35
N PRO A 177 18.76 11.82 3.79
CA PRO A 177 19.85 12.38 4.59
C PRO A 177 19.36 13.50 5.52
N ALA A 178 19.97 13.65 6.70
CA ALA A 178 19.55 14.61 7.73
C ALA A 178 19.44 16.07 7.24
N GLY A 179 20.19 16.46 6.20
CA GLY A 179 20.13 17.81 5.60
C GLY A 179 19.20 17.95 4.39
N ALA A 180 18.55 16.88 3.94
CA ALA A 180 17.70 16.85 2.74
C ALA A 180 16.20 16.76 3.05
N GLY A 181 15.82 16.75 4.34
CA GLY A 181 14.43 16.74 4.78
C GLY A 181 13.73 18.07 4.51
N ALA A 182 12.70 18.07 3.67
CA ALA A 182 11.87 19.23 3.41
C ALA A 182 10.62 19.21 4.31
N GLY A 183 10.27 20.35 4.93
CA GLY A 183 8.99 20.50 5.63
C GLY A 183 8.88 19.79 6.99
N ILE A 184 9.99 19.50 7.67
CA ILE A 184 10.01 18.85 9.00
C ILE A 184 9.64 19.84 10.14
N VAL A 185 9.33 21.09 9.80
CA VAL A 185 8.90 22.10 10.78
C VAL A 185 7.39 21.99 10.99
N ALA A 186 6.92 22.12 12.24
CA ALA A 186 5.49 22.09 12.52
C ALA A 186 4.77 23.23 11.77
N PRO A 187 3.52 23.05 11.29
CA PRO A 187 2.79 24.07 10.53
C PRO A 187 2.73 25.43 11.25
N GLU A 188 2.62 25.42 12.59
CA GLU A 188 2.56 26.62 13.42
C GLU A 188 3.90 27.38 13.46
N GLN A 189 5.00 26.72 13.14
CA GLN A 189 6.36 27.24 13.12
C GLN A 189 6.84 27.57 11.69
N ALA A 190 6.08 27.18 10.66
CA ALA A 190 6.36 27.50 9.26
C ALA A 190 5.95 28.94 8.93
N THR A 191 6.61 29.91 9.56
CA THR A 191 6.32 31.35 9.43
C THR A 191 7.11 32.03 8.31
N GLU A 192 8.15 31.37 7.82
CA GLU A 192 8.98 31.89 6.72
C GLU A 192 8.33 31.62 5.37
N ARG A 193 8.45 32.60 4.46
CA ARG A 193 7.99 32.44 3.08
C ARG A 193 8.75 31.27 2.43
N PRO A 194 8.07 30.27 1.84
CA PRO A 194 8.76 29.16 1.20
C PRO A 194 9.69 29.67 0.09
N VAL A 195 10.94 29.18 0.08
CA VAL A 195 11.97 29.56 -0.92
C VAL A 195 11.53 29.35 -2.38
N TRP A 196 10.65 28.37 -2.64
CA TRP A 196 10.09 28.14 -3.98
C TRP A 196 9.02 29.16 -4.37
N LEU A 197 8.34 29.80 -3.42
CA LEU A 197 7.32 30.81 -3.70
C LEU A 197 7.96 32.11 -4.22
N ALA A 198 9.21 32.39 -3.83
CA ALA A 198 9.98 33.52 -4.35
C ALA A 198 10.44 33.33 -5.81
N ARG A 199 10.54 32.09 -6.31
CA ARG A 199 10.89 31.82 -7.72
C ARG A 199 9.79 32.24 -8.70
N ASN A 200 8.54 32.38 -8.23
CA ASN A 200 7.43 32.83 -9.06
C ASN A 200 7.39 34.36 -9.19
N ASP A 201 8.00 35.10 -8.26
CA ASP A 201 8.05 36.57 -8.33
C ASP A 201 8.97 37.04 -9.47
N THR A 202 10.01 36.27 -9.82
CA THR A 202 10.95 36.61 -10.89
C THR A 202 10.47 36.20 -12.28
N ALA A 203 9.36 35.48 -12.39
CA ALA A 203 8.76 35.12 -13.69
C ALA A 203 7.88 36.23 -14.28
N ASP A 204 7.41 37.18 -13.46
CA ASP A 204 6.59 38.33 -13.90
C ASP A 204 7.43 39.51 -14.44
N GLU A 205 8.75 39.53 -14.25
CA GLU A 205 9.63 40.61 -14.74
C GLU A 205 10.17 40.39 -16.18
N GLY A 206 9.72 39.36 -16.89
CA GLY A 206 10.27 38.95 -18.20
C GLY A 206 9.27 38.86 -19.36
N GLY A 207 8.10 39.48 -19.26
CA GLY A 207 7.00 39.32 -20.23
C GLY A 207 6.48 40.62 -20.84
N GLU A 208 7.33 41.43 -21.47
CA GLU A 208 6.88 42.38 -22.51
C GLU A 208 8.06 42.72 -23.47
N ALA A 209 7.80 42.51 -24.77
CA ALA A 209 8.60 42.78 -25.99
C ALA A 209 9.61 41.71 -26.47
#